data_AF-A0A0L0CZ89-F1
#
_entry.id   AF-A0A0L0CZ89-F1
#
_cell.length_a   1.000
_cell.length_b   1.000
_cell.length_c   1.000
_cell.angle_alpha   90.00
_cell.angle_beta   90.00
_cell.angle_gamma   90.00
#
_symmetry.space_group_name_H-M   'P 1'
#
loop_
_entity.id
_entity.type
_entity.pdbx_description
1 polymer ?
#
loop_
_entity_poly.entity_id
_entity_poly.type
_entity_poly.pdbx_seq_one_letter_code
_entity_poly.pdbx_strand_id
1 'polypeptide(L)'
;MILSKLEKRKRNRKEEYNTPRVLILIHSFLFILIVFIFLMVFFKKEPIFRFNMPSVNKRLNNFFKSTSFHEIIPNSVGKCKTKKYIAKEPCFNVGRIYHEEKTFYHATLLFLQGLRSVKIMNMNFYYEKGIYYLSLDGYFKHIIGPLFLKLCLGTNFCPISTYAFLVGSKPTFSVNVAVQCNNKKPPYYMTDIIVKDLKITKIEIVKHSDVIDNVDIKLDDVQDRVQEKVNAMLEAKKKIIVWKNQKYHLEGFLNYLISKNALSGFSCEPINY
;
A
#
# COMPACT_ATOMS: atom_id res chain seq x y z
N MET A 1 -83.35 -29.03 48.28
CA MET A 1 -82.59 -30.03 47.50
C MET A 1 -81.83 -29.45 46.28
N ILE A 2 -81.95 -28.16 45.97
CA ILE A 2 -81.33 -27.55 44.76
C ILE A 2 -79.97 -26.88 45.07
N LEU A 3 -79.76 -26.35 46.28
CA LEU A 3 -78.48 -25.73 46.67
C LEU A 3 -77.31 -26.74 46.76
N SER A 4 -77.54 -27.98 47.21
CA SER A 4 -76.47 -28.98 47.34
C SER A 4 -75.97 -29.51 45.98
N LYS A 5 -76.77 -29.39 44.92
CA LYS A 5 -76.35 -29.71 43.54
C LYS A 5 -75.55 -28.57 42.89
N LEU A 6 -75.75 -27.33 43.31
CA LEU A 6 -74.98 -26.17 42.85
C LEU A 6 -73.59 -26.11 43.49
N GLU A 7 -73.46 -26.46 44.77
CA GLU A 7 -72.16 -26.57 45.44
C GLU A 7 -71.31 -27.72 44.90
N LYS A 8 -71.94 -28.85 44.54
CA LYS A 8 -71.23 -29.99 43.92
C LYS A 8 -70.77 -29.70 42.49
N ARG A 9 -71.47 -28.83 41.74
CA ARG A 9 -71.04 -28.40 40.40
C ARG A 9 -69.93 -27.36 40.42
N LYS A 10 -69.84 -26.52 41.46
CA LYS A 10 -68.78 -25.52 41.59
C LYS A 10 -67.43 -26.14 41.97
N ARG A 11 -67.42 -27.34 42.56
CA ARG A 11 -66.20 -28.07 42.94
C ARG A 11 -65.53 -28.85 41.78
N ASN A 12 -66.26 -29.13 40.69
CA ASN A 12 -65.75 -29.92 39.55
C ASN A 12 -65.29 -29.09 38.34
N ARG A 13 -65.26 -27.76 38.43
CA ARG A 13 -64.61 -26.88 37.45
C ARG A 13 -63.53 -26.04 38.12
N LYS A 14 -62.56 -26.70 38.74
CA LYS A 14 -61.19 -26.22 38.61
C LYS A 14 -60.67 -26.86 37.34
N GLU A 15 -60.98 -26.25 36.19
CA GLU A 15 -60.03 -26.34 35.08
C GLU A 15 -58.77 -25.71 35.64
N GLU A 16 -57.86 -26.58 36.07
CA GLU A 16 -56.49 -26.24 36.38
C GLU A 16 -55.91 -25.79 35.03
N TYR A 17 -56.22 -24.55 34.66
CA TYR A 17 -55.65 -23.92 33.50
C TYR A 17 -54.16 -23.99 33.76
N ASN A 18 -53.48 -24.82 32.98
CA ASN A 18 -52.07 -25.12 33.09
C ASN A 18 -51.27 -23.90 32.58
N THR A 19 -51.60 -22.70 33.08
CA THR A 19 -50.98 -21.41 32.82
C THR A 19 -49.47 -21.46 32.82
N PRO A 20 -48.78 -22.17 33.76
CA PRO A 20 -47.33 -22.30 33.67
C PRO A 20 -46.89 -23.13 32.45
N ARG A 21 -47.58 -24.22 32.09
CA ARG A 21 -47.23 -25.04 30.91
C ARG A 21 -47.48 -24.29 29.59
N VAL A 22 -48.55 -23.52 29.50
CA VAL A 22 -48.86 -22.69 28.33
C VAL A 22 -47.84 -21.57 28.17
N LEU A 23 -47.46 -20.90 29.27
CA LEU A 23 -46.39 -19.89 29.28
C LEU A 23 -45.04 -20.48 28.88
N ILE A 24 -44.70 -21.67 29.39
CA ILE A 24 -43.47 -22.39 29.03
C ILE A 24 -43.49 -22.72 27.53
N LEU A 25 -44.59 -23.26 27.00
CA LEU A 25 -44.73 -23.55 25.56
C LEU A 25 -44.56 -22.31 24.69
N ILE A 26 -45.16 -21.18 25.07
CA ILE A 26 -45.02 -19.91 24.36
C ILE A 26 -43.56 -19.42 24.40
N HIS A 27 -42.89 -19.50 25.56
CA HIS A 27 -41.49 -19.10 25.68
C HIS A 27 -40.55 -20.03 24.92
N SER A 28 -40.77 -21.33 24.95
CA SER A 28 -40.02 -22.31 24.16
C SER A 28 -40.21 -22.07 22.66
N PHE A 29 -41.43 -21.79 22.22
CA PHE A 29 -41.71 -21.45 20.83
C PHE A 29 -41.02 -20.16 20.40
N LEU A 30 -41.09 -19.09 21.21
CA LEU A 30 -40.38 -17.83 20.98
C LEU A 30 -38.86 -18.02 20.93
N PHE A 31 -38.31 -18.83 21.84
CA PHE A 31 -36.89 -19.16 21.86
C PHE A 31 -36.46 -19.87 20.58
N ILE A 32 -37.22 -20.89 20.14
CA ILE A 32 -36.97 -21.57 18.87
C ILE A 32 -37.03 -20.58 17.71
N LEU A 33 -37.99 -19.66 17.70
CA LEU A 33 -38.16 -18.67 16.64
C LEU A 33 -36.99 -17.66 16.59
N ILE A 34 -36.52 -17.21 17.76
CA ILE A 34 -35.33 -16.35 17.88
C ILE A 34 -34.08 -17.11 17.39
N VAL A 35 -33.89 -18.35 17.82
CA VAL A 35 -32.78 -19.19 17.35
C VAL A 35 -32.86 -19.39 15.84
N PHE A 36 -34.05 -19.60 15.28
CA PHE A 36 -34.24 -19.74 13.84
C PHE A 36 -33.91 -18.46 13.07
N ILE A 37 -34.32 -17.30 13.57
CA ILE A 37 -33.95 -15.99 13.00
C ILE A 37 -32.43 -15.78 13.09
N PHE A 38 -31.82 -16.11 14.23
CA PHE A 38 -30.37 -15.98 14.42
C PHE A 38 -29.61 -16.89 13.45
N LEU A 39 -30.04 -18.15 13.31
CA LEU A 39 -29.47 -19.10 12.35
C LEU A 39 -29.68 -18.60 10.91
N MET A 40 -30.86 -18.09 10.55
CA MET A 40 -31.12 -17.49 9.24
C MET A 40 -30.18 -16.32 8.94
N VAL A 41 -29.94 -15.44 9.92
CA VAL A 41 -28.98 -14.33 9.77
C VAL A 41 -27.54 -14.84 9.65
N PHE A 42 -27.17 -15.85 10.45
CA PHE A 42 -25.82 -16.42 10.43
C PHE A 42 -25.52 -17.22 9.15
N PHE A 43 -26.52 -17.89 8.59
CA PHE A 43 -26.41 -18.66 7.34
C PHE A 43 -26.72 -17.84 6.10
N LYS A 44 -27.22 -16.61 6.24
CA LYS A 44 -27.39 -15.69 5.11
C LYS A 44 -26.01 -15.35 4.57
N LYS A 45 -25.64 -15.97 3.45
CA LYS A 45 -24.44 -15.61 2.71
C LYS A 45 -24.56 -14.14 2.31
N GLU A 46 -23.77 -13.28 2.95
CA GLU A 46 -23.72 -11.89 2.54
C GLU A 46 -23.20 -11.80 1.09
N PRO A 47 -23.75 -10.91 0.25
CA PRO A 47 -23.30 -10.76 -1.12
C PRO A 47 -21.83 -10.33 -1.13
N ILE A 48 -20.99 -11.07 -1.85
CA ILE A 48 -19.54 -10.77 -1.97
C ILE A 48 -19.40 -9.35 -2.54
N PHE A 49 -18.69 -8.48 -1.82
CA PHE A 49 -18.49 -7.10 -2.25
C PHE A 49 -17.51 -7.07 -3.42
N ARG A 50 -18.03 -6.74 -4.61
CA ARG A 50 -17.21 -6.36 -5.77
C ARG A 50 -17.07 -4.84 -5.75
N PHE A 51 -15.86 -4.32 -5.96
CA PHE A 51 -15.63 -2.88 -5.91
C PHE A 51 -15.69 -2.24 -7.30
N ASN A 52 -16.12 -0.97 -7.33
CA ASN A 52 -16.25 -0.17 -8.54
C ASN A 52 -14.91 0.48 -8.91
N MET A 53 -14.30 0.04 -10.01
CA MET A 53 -12.99 0.53 -10.48
C MET A 53 -12.95 2.04 -10.76
N PRO A 54 -13.92 2.64 -11.47
CA PRO A 54 -13.98 4.11 -11.65
C PRO A 54 -13.94 4.90 -10.33
N SER A 55 -14.69 4.46 -9.33
CA SER A 55 -14.73 5.11 -8.01
C SER A 55 -13.39 5.01 -7.29
N VAL A 56 -12.75 3.83 -7.34
CA VAL A 56 -11.41 3.61 -6.78
C VAL A 56 -10.38 4.49 -7.49
N ASN A 57 -10.41 4.54 -8.82
CA ASN A 57 -9.55 5.41 -9.62
C ASN A 57 -9.70 6.88 -9.24
N LYS A 58 -10.94 7.37 -9.08
CA LYS A 58 -11.20 8.74 -8.63
C LYS A 58 -10.61 8.99 -7.24
N ARG A 59 -10.82 8.07 -6.29
CA ARG A 59 -10.34 8.20 -4.91
C ARG A 59 -8.82 8.18 -4.80
N LEU A 60 -8.17 7.26 -5.52
CA LEU A 60 -6.72 7.19 -5.60
C LEU A 60 -6.15 8.45 -6.27
N ASN A 61 -6.72 8.91 -7.39
CA ASN A 61 -6.28 10.14 -8.07
C ASN A 61 -6.33 11.35 -7.12
N ASN A 62 -7.42 11.49 -6.36
CA ASN A 62 -7.56 12.54 -5.37
C ASN A 62 -6.50 12.44 -4.26
N PHE A 63 -6.23 11.22 -3.76
CA PHE A 63 -5.21 11.01 -2.73
C PHE A 63 -3.80 11.35 -3.23
N PHE A 64 -3.37 10.81 -4.37
CA PHE A 64 -2.03 11.04 -4.92
C PHE A 64 -1.76 12.50 -5.30
N LYS A 65 -2.82 13.29 -5.54
CA LYS A 65 -2.73 14.74 -5.80
C LYS A 65 -2.88 15.59 -4.52
N SER A 66 -3.21 14.98 -3.38
CA SER A 66 -3.41 15.67 -2.10
C SER A 66 -2.11 16.03 -1.39
N THR A 67 -2.19 16.95 -0.42
CA THR A 67 -1.09 17.29 0.49
C THR A 67 -0.68 16.10 1.36
N SER A 68 -1.63 15.28 1.81
CA SER A 68 -1.37 14.09 2.63
C SER A 68 -0.45 13.09 1.95
N PHE A 69 -0.55 12.93 0.63
CA PHE A 69 0.41 12.11 -0.13
C PHE A 69 1.84 12.68 -0.06
N HIS A 70 1.99 13.99 -0.17
CA HIS A 70 3.31 14.61 -0.10
C HIS A 70 3.89 14.58 1.32
N GLU A 71 3.09 14.43 2.37
CA GLU A 71 3.56 14.30 3.75
C GLU A 71 4.16 12.93 4.05
N ILE A 72 3.69 11.87 3.39
CA ILE A 72 4.19 10.51 3.60
C ILE A 72 5.46 10.18 2.80
N ILE A 73 5.82 11.03 1.83
CA ILE A 73 6.99 10.83 0.99
C ILE A 73 8.24 11.37 1.72
N PRO A 74 9.28 10.53 1.90
CA PRO A 74 10.52 11.01 2.51
C PRO A 74 11.14 12.11 1.63
N ASN A 75 11.83 13.08 2.24
CA ASN A 75 12.58 14.07 1.47
C ASN A 75 13.79 13.45 0.76
N SER A 76 14.36 12.38 1.32
CA SER A 76 15.52 11.69 0.77
C SER A 76 15.50 10.18 0.99
N VAL A 77 16.25 9.46 0.17
CA VAL A 77 16.44 8.00 0.27
C VAL A 77 17.90 7.65 0.01
N GLY A 78 18.45 6.71 0.76
CA GLY A 78 19.82 6.23 0.61
C GLY A 78 20.57 6.19 1.93
N LYS A 79 21.87 6.46 1.92
CA LYS A 79 22.67 6.49 3.13
C LYS A 79 22.44 7.82 3.85
N CYS A 80 21.49 7.85 4.78
CA CYS A 80 20.99 9.09 5.39
C CYS A 80 22.03 9.91 6.14
N LYS A 81 23.05 9.26 6.72
CA LYS A 81 24.10 9.92 7.49
C LYS A 81 25.46 9.30 7.20
N THR A 82 26.47 10.15 7.06
CA THR A 82 27.89 9.79 7.15
C THR A 82 28.65 10.82 7.97
N LYS A 83 29.97 10.61 8.12
CA LYS A 83 30.87 11.61 8.70
C LYS A 83 30.92 12.92 7.91
N LYS A 84 30.69 12.89 6.59
CA LYS A 84 30.87 14.06 5.71
C LYS A 84 29.57 14.76 5.30
N TYR A 85 28.42 14.10 5.42
CA TYR A 85 27.14 14.65 4.96
C TYR A 85 25.95 14.08 5.73
N ILE A 86 24.86 14.85 5.73
CA ILE A 86 23.55 14.48 6.29
C ILE A 86 22.50 14.70 5.21
N ALA A 87 21.72 13.67 4.89
CA ALA A 87 20.64 13.77 3.93
C ALA A 87 19.42 14.50 4.53
N LYS A 88 18.65 15.19 3.69
CA LYS A 88 17.49 15.97 4.16
C LYS A 88 16.40 15.08 4.74
N GLU A 89 16.07 15.29 6.01
CA GLU A 89 15.00 14.56 6.71
C GLU A 89 13.59 14.95 6.22
N PRO A 90 12.59 14.04 6.26
CA PRO A 90 12.71 12.64 6.66
C PRO A 90 13.47 11.83 5.60
N CYS A 91 14.50 11.10 6.03
CA CYS A 91 15.34 10.28 5.18
C CYS A 91 15.06 8.79 5.39
N PHE A 92 14.88 8.06 4.30
CA PHE A 92 14.69 6.63 4.34
C PHE A 92 16.02 5.88 4.09
N ASN A 93 16.53 5.22 5.13
CA ASN A 93 17.86 4.62 5.08
C ASN A 93 17.85 3.25 4.39
N VAL A 94 18.42 3.18 3.18
CA VAL A 94 18.56 1.94 2.39
C VAL A 94 20.02 1.64 2.06
N GLY A 95 20.96 2.34 2.69
CA GLY A 95 22.36 2.29 2.31
C GLY A 95 22.65 3.02 0.99
N ARG A 96 23.75 2.66 0.33
CA ARG A 96 24.15 3.30 -0.94
C ARG A 96 23.12 2.98 -2.05
N ILE A 97 22.75 4.00 -2.84
CA ILE A 97 21.81 3.86 -3.96
C ILE A 97 22.49 3.18 -5.14
N TYR A 98 23.72 3.60 -5.45
CA TYR A 98 24.51 3.05 -6.53
C TYR A 98 25.95 2.88 -6.09
N HIS A 99 26.59 1.83 -6.58
CA HIS A 99 28.01 1.63 -6.43
C HIS A 99 28.51 0.71 -7.55
N GLU A 100 29.52 1.17 -8.25
CA GLU A 100 30.17 0.46 -9.32
C GLU A 100 31.68 0.66 -9.24
N GLU A 101 32.41 -0.41 -9.54
CA GLU A 101 33.86 -0.43 -9.59
C GLU A 101 34.26 -0.98 -10.97
N LYS A 102 34.90 -0.13 -11.78
CA LYS A 102 35.47 -0.47 -13.08
C LYS A 102 36.97 -0.23 -13.04
N THR A 103 37.68 -0.81 -14.00
CA THR A 103 39.13 -0.71 -14.15
C THR A 103 39.67 0.72 -14.12
N PHE A 104 38.88 1.69 -14.58
CA PHE A 104 39.31 3.09 -14.72
C PHE A 104 38.56 4.08 -13.81
N TYR A 105 37.46 3.65 -13.16
CA TYR A 105 36.72 4.51 -12.25
C TYR A 105 35.87 3.72 -11.27
N HIS A 106 35.65 4.29 -10.08
CA HIS A 106 34.64 3.83 -9.13
C HIS A 106 33.62 4.94 -8.94
N ALA A 107 32.33 4.62 -9.07
CA ALA A 107 31.23 5.57 -8.95
C ALA A 107 30.30 5.15 -7.81
N THR A 108 29.96 6.08 -6.92
CA THR A 108 29.07 5.81 -5.77
C THR A 108 28.03 6.90 -5.60
N LEU A 109 26.75 6.55 -5.71
CA LEU A 109 25.63 7.43 -5.36
C LEU A 109 25.14 7.07 -3.97
N LEU A 110 25.23 8.01 -3.05
CA LEU A 110 24.94 7.72 -1.65
C LEU A 110 23.48 7.91 -1.29
N PHE A 111 22.83 8.98 -1.77
CA PHE A 111 21.42 9.22 -1.55
C PHE A 111 20.84 10.09 -2.68
N LEU A 112 19.52 10.08 -2.80
CA LEU A 112 18.75 11.03 -3.61
C LEU A 112 17.92 11.91 -2.67
N GLN A 113 17.80 13.20 -2.99
CA GLN A 113 16.98 14.20 -2.30
C GLN A 113 16.02 14.86 -3.28
N GLY A 114 15.01 15.55 -2.73
CA GLY A 114 13.99 16.22 -3.52
C GLY A 114 12.82 15.32 -3.89
N LEU A 115 12.74 14.11 -3.30
CA LEU A 115 11.68 13.14 -3.58
C LEU A 115 10.29 13.69 -3.24
N ARG A 116 10.17 14.52 -2.19
CA ARG A 116 8.91 15.18 -1.81
C ARG A 116 8.43 16.21 -2.84
N SER A 117 9.28 16.59 -3.79
CA SER A 117 8.92 17.50 -4.89
C SER A 117 8.15 16.80 -6.02
N VAL A 118 7.85 15.51 -5.86
CA VAL A 118 7.07 14.70 -6.80
C VAL A 118 5.69 15.31 -7.11
N LYS A 119 5.28 15.17 -8.36
CA LYS A 119 3.97 15.56 -8.89
C LYS A 119 3.45 14.42 -9.75
N ILE A 120 2.29 13.88 -9.35
CA ILE A 120 1.59 12.84 -10.09
C ILE A 120 0.70 13.50 -11.15
N MET A 121 0.98 13.22 -12.42
CA MET A 121 0.20 13.70 -13.55
C MET A 121 -0.99 12.77 -13.78
N ASN A 122 -0.68 11.51 -14.05
CA ASN A 122 -1.64 10.46 -14.33
C ASN A 122 -1.50 9.33 -13.32
N MET A 123 -2.63 8.77 -12.93
CA MET A 123 -2.69 7.53 -12.19
C MET A 123 -3.85 6.71 -12.73
N ASN A 124 -3.54 5.48 -13.14
CA ASN A 124 -4.52 4.53 -13.61
C ASN A 124 -4.39 3.22 -12.83
N PHE A 125 -5.45 2.88 -12.12
CA PHE A 125 -5.62 1.60 -11.47
C PHE A 125 -6.53 0.73 -12.35
N TYR A 126 -6.02 -0.41 -12.80
CA TYR A 126 -6.74 -1.36 -13.65
C TYR A 126 -6.52 -2.79 -13.18
N TYR A 127 -7.38 -3.69 -13.64
CA TYR A 127 -7.29 -5.13 -13.39
C TYR A 127 -6.99 -5.79 -14.73
N GLU A 128 -6.21 -6.86 -14.77
CA GLU A 128 -6.03 -7.69 -15.95
C GLU A 128 -5.60 -9.11 -15.52
N LYS A 129 -6.32 -10.13 -16.00
CA LYS A 129 -5.97 -11.56 -15.82
C LYS A 129 -5.62 -11.96 -14.38
N GLY A 130 -6.43 -11.53 -13.40
CA GLY A 130 -6.19 -11.88 -11.99
C GLY A 130 -5.22 -10.99 -11.23
N ILE A 131 -4.64 -9.97 -11.88
CA ILE A 131 -3.63 -9.08 -11.31
C ILE A 131 -4.14 -7.65 -11.37
N TYR A 132 -3.92 -6.89 -10.30
CA TYR A 132 -4.17 -5.46 -10.27
C TYR A 132 -2.91 -4.70 -10.64
N TYR A 133 -3.08 -3.65 -11.43
CA TYR A 133 -2.01 -2.79 -11.87
C TYR A 133 -2.31 -1.34 -11.47
N LEU A 134 -1.30 -0.67 -10.92
CA LEU A 134 -1.29 0.74 -10.64
C LEU A 134 -0.19 1.39 -11.47
N SER A 135 -0.58 2.09 -12.53
CA SER A 135 0.30 2.91 -13.35
C SER A 135 0.34 4.32 -12.78
N LEU A 136 1.53 4.84 -12.52
CA LEU A 136 1.78 6.17 -11.99
C LEU A 136 2.76 6.91 -12.91
N ASP A 137 2.29 8.00 -13.51
CA ASP A 137 3.14 8.90 -14.28
C ASP A 137 3.27 10.23 -13.56
N GLY A 138 4.50 10.74 -13.49
CA GLY A 138 4.76 11.98 -12.81
C GLY A 138 6.12 12.56 -13.10
N TYR A 139 6.44 13.60 -12.36
CA TYR A 139 7.75 14.23 -12.41
C TYR A 139 8.14 14.74 -11.02
N PHE A 140 9.42 14.85 -10.75
CA PHE A 140 9.91 15.59 -9.59
C PHE A 140 10.22 17.01 -10.04
N LYS A 141 9.94 18.03 -9.23
CA LYS A 141 10.40 19.39 -9.58
C LYS A 141 11.92 19.46 -9.65
N HIS A 142 12.58 18.78 -8.71
CA HIS A 142 14.02 18.61 -8.68
C HIS A 142 14.37 17.29 -7.97
N ILE A 143 15.38 16.59 -8.48
CA ILE A 143 16.07 15.51 -7.75
C ILE A 143 17.55 15.84 -7.74
N ILE A 144 18.18 15.66 -6.57
CA ILE A 144 19.61 15.89 -6.40
C ILE A 144 20.23 14.72 -5.66
N GLY A 145 21.40 14.25 -6.07
CA GLY A 145 22.15 13.24 -5.34
C GLY A 145 23.67 13.41 -5.50
N PRO A 146 24.46 13.31 -4.43
CA PRO A 146 25.90 13.40 -4.54
C PRO A 146 26.47 12.11 -5.12
N LEU A 147 27.14 12.25 -6.26
CA LEU A 147 27.83 11.20 -6.97
C LEU A 147 29.32 11.32 -6.68
N PHE A 148 29.87 10.32 -6.02
CA PHE A 148 31.28 10.26 -5.66
C PHE A 148 32.00 9.50 -6.75
N LEU A 149 32.98 10.14 -7.37
CA LEU A 149 33.77 9.55 -8.45
C LEU A 149 35.21 9.42 -8.00
N LYS A 150 35.78 8.24 -8.21
CA LYS A 150 37.20 7.99 -8.08
C LYS A 150 37.72 7.56 -9.44
N LEU A 151 38.78 8.17 -9.94
CA LEU A 151 39.50 7.67 -11.12
C LEU A 151 40.58 6.72 -10.67
N CYS A 152 40.71 5.62 -11.39
CA CYS A 152 41.57 4.51 -11.01
C CYS A 152 42.51 4.11 -12.15
N LEU A 153 43.70 3.65 -11.78
CA LEU A 153 44.65 2.97 -12.66
C LEU A 153 44.63 1.49 -12.26
N GLY A 154 43.82 0.70 -12.96
CA GLY A 154 43.52 -0.67 -12.54
C GLY A 154 42.50 -0.71 -11.39
N THR A 155 42.25 -1.90 -10.85
CA THR A 155 41.13 -2.12 -9.90
C THR A 155 41.37 -1.57 -8.50
N ASN A 156 42.63 -1.33 -8.10
CA ASN A 156 42.98 -1.10 -6.70
C ASN A 156 43.60 0.28 -6.41
N PHE A 157 44.04 1.02 -7.43
CA PHE A 157 44.73 2.29 -7.24
C PHE A 157 43.89 3.44 -7.79
N CYS A 158 43.30 4.25 -6.91
CA CYS A 158 42.44 5.37 -7.30
C CYS A 158 42.99 6.71 -6.81
N PRO A 159 43.92 7.35 -7.55
CA PRO A 159 44.65 8.52 -7.07
C PRO A 159 43.82 9.80 -7.02
N ILE A 160 42.75 9.89 -7.82
CA ILE A 160 41.93 11.09 -7.94
C ILE A 160 40.53 10.77 -7.42
N SER A 161 40.01 11.62 -6.53
CA SER A 161 38.62 11.56 -6.08
C SER A 161 37.95 12.92 -6.23
N THR A 162 36.77 12.95 -6.85
CA THR A 162 35.94 14.15 -6.99
C THR A 162 34.50 13.89 -6.55
N TYR A 163 33.73 14.97 -6.48
CA TYR A 163 32.30 14.97 -6.21
C TYR A 163 31.60 15.61 -7.40
N ALA A 164 30.59 14.91 -7.91
CA ALA A 164 29.63 15.44 -8.86
C ALA A 164 28.24 15.44 -8.21
N PHE A 165 27.32 16.20 -8.78
CA PHE A 165 25.92 16.14 -8.40
C PHE A 165 25.12 15.59 -9.57
N LEU A 166 24.34 14.55 -9.32
CA LEU A 166 23.22 14.23 -10.18
C LEU A 166 22.16 15.30 -9.93
N VAL A 167 21.79 16.05 -10.97
CA VAL A 167 20.73 17.06 -10.93
C VAL A 167 19.73 16.73 -12.03
N GLY A 168 18.52 16.35 -11.64
CA GLY A 168 17.38 16.33 -12.55
C GLY A 168 16.61 17.63 -12.39
N SER A 169 16.61 18.48 -13.42
CA SER A 169 15.61 19.55 -13.54
C SER A 169 14.36 18.97 -14.19
N LYS A 170 13.28 18.85 -13.41
CA LYS A 170 12.01 18.26 -13.86
C LYS A 170 12.08 16.80 -14.40
N PRO A 171 12.80 15.86 -13.74
CA PRO A 171 12.89 14.48 -14.22
C PRO A 171 11.50 13.84 -14.19
N THR A 172 11.08 13.27 -15.33
CA THR A 172 9.83 12.51 -15.39
C THR A 172 10.08 11.06 -15.05
N PHE A 173 9.07 10.43 -14.45
CA PHE A 173 9.08 9.00 -14.17
C PHE A 173 7.76 8.36 -14.57
N SER A 174 7.84 7.09 -14.93
CA SER A 174 6.69 6.21 -15.06
C SER A 174 6.95 4.96 -14.24
N VAL A 175 6.01 4.61 -13.38
CA VAL A 175 6.09 3.44 -12.50
C VAL A 175 4.85 2.59 -12.68
N ASN A 176 5.06 1.32 -13.00
CA ASN A 176 4.02 0.31 -13.01
C ASN A 176 4.18 -0.60 -11.80
N VAL A 177 3.16 -0.62 -10.95
CA VAL A 177 3.09 -1.50 -9.78
C VAL A 177 2.07 -2.59 -10.05
N ALA A 178 2.46 -3.85 -9.90
CA ALA A 178 1.55 -4.97 -9.93
C ALA A 178 1.26 -5.45 -8.51
N VAL A 179 0.01 -5.84 -8.27
CA VAL A 179 -0.46 -6.34 -6.99
C VAL A 179 -1.28 -7.60 -7.26
N GLN A 180 -0.93 -8.70 -6.60
CA GLN A 180 -1.66 -9.95 -6.71
C GLN A 180 -2.82 -9.95 -5.73
N CYS A 181 -3.89 -10.68 -6.05
CA CYS A 181 -4.87 -10.99 -5.03
C CYS A 181 -4.56 -12.34 -4.36
N ASN A 182 -4.52 -12.34 -3.03
CA ASN A 182 -4.45 -13.58 -2.29
C ASN A 182 -5.85 -14.22 -2.16
N ASN A 183 -6.21 -15.03 -3.15
CA ASN A 183 -7.43 -15.84 -3.13
C ASN A 183 -7.32 -17.09 -2.22
N LYS A 184 -6.15 -17.36 -1.62
CA LYS A 184 -5.90 -18.62 -0.90
C LYS A 184 -6.20 -18.55 0.61
N LYS A 185 -6.27 -17.36 1.20
CA LYS A 185 -6.63 -17.18 2.61
C LYS A 185 -7.64 -16.04 2.75
N PRO A 186 -8.88 -16.32 3.19
CA PRO A 186 -9.79 -15.24 3.54
C PRO A 186 -9.22 -14.45 4.73
N PRO A 187 -9.45 -13.14 4.79
CA PRO A 187 -10.07 -12.28 3.76
C PRO A 187 -9.21 -12.11 2.50
N TYR A 188 -9.85 -12.17 1.32
CA TYR A 188 -9.23 -12.09 0.00
C TYR A 188 -8.71 -10.68 -0.30
N TYR A 189 -7.56 -10.31 0.26
CA TYR A 189 -6.98 -8.99 0.09
C TYR A 189 -5.91 -8.94 -1.02
N MET A 190 -5.61 -7.73 -1.48
CA MET A 190 -4.47 -7.46 -2.34
C MET A 190 -3.16 -7.62 -1.56
N THR A 191 -2.21 -8.38 -2.13
CA THR A 191 -0.88 -8.71 -1.60
C THR A 191 0.18 -8.61 -2.69
N ASP A 192 1.45 -8.65 -2.30
CA ASP A 192 2.57 -8.79 -3.25
C ASP A 192 2.66 -7.59 -4.19
N ILE A 193 2.70 -6.39 -3.61
CA ILE A 193 2.92 -5.14 -4.32
C ILE A 193 4.36 -5.10 -4.82
N ILE A 194 4.54 -5.17 -6.14
CA ILE A 194 5.86 -5.19 -6.78
C ILE A 194 5.91 -4.11 -7.87
N VAL A 195 6.97 -3.30 -7.88
CA VAL A 195 7.29 -2.41 -8.99
C VAL A 195 7.82 -3.24 -10.16
N LYS A 196 7.03 -3.32 -11.23
CA LYS A 196 7.33 -4.04 -12.47
C LYS A 196 8.22 -3.25 -13.43
N ASP A 197 7.98 -1.95 -13.54
CA ASP A 197 8.71 -1.06 -14.45
C ASP A 197 8.91 0.28 -13.74
N LEU A 198 10.13 0.82 -13.80
CA LEU A 198 10.49 2.17 -13.37
C LEU A 198 11.32 2.80 -14.49
N LYS A 199 10.73 3.76 -15.20
CA LYS A 199 11.44 4.55 -16.21
C LYS A 199 11.70 5.92 -15.67
N ILE A 200 12.97 6.37 -15.69
CA ILE A 200 13.34 7.75 -15.40
C ILE A 200 13.96 8.35 -16.67
N THR A 201 13.35 9.39 -17.21
CA THR A 201 13.69 9.85 -18.57
C THR A 201 14.99 10.66 -18.66
N LYS A 202 15.33 11.48 -17.65
CA LYS A 202 16.52 12.33 -17.70
C LYS A 202 17.03 12.70 -16.30
N ILE A 203 18.27 12.33 -16.00
CA ILE A 203 19.03 12.86 -14.86
C ILE A 203 20.35 13.36 -15.44
N GLU A 204 20.67 14.65 -15.26
CA GLU A 204 21.91 15.22 -15.77
C GLU A 204 22.98 15.18 -14.67
N ILE A 205 24.23 14.94 -15.05
CA ILE A 205 25.36 15.03 -14.12
C ILE A 205 25.93 16.44 -14.24
N VAL A 206 25.76 17.25 -13.20
CA VAL A 206 26.42 18.55 -13.09
C VAL A 206 27.75 18.34 -12.38
N LYS A 207 28.84 18.49 -13.14
CA LYS A 207 30.21 18.40 -12.63
C LYS A 207 30.53 19.63 -11.78
N HIS A 208 31.25 19.45 -10.68
CA HIS A 208 31.65 20.54 -9.79
C HIS A 208 33.17 20.80 -9.78
N SER A 209 33.93 20.21 -10.71
CA SER A 209 35.39 20.38 -10.77
C SER A 209 35.91 20.39 -12.21
N ASP A 210 36.78 21.34 -12.52
CA ASP A 210 37.51 21.54 -13.79
C ASP A 210 38.57 20.45 -14.09
N VAL A 211 38.59 19.37 -13.31
CA VAL A 211 39.68 18.37 -13.29
C VAL A 211 39.38 17.15 -14.18
N ILE A 212 38.11 16.92 -14.55
CA ILE A 212 37.71 15.66 -15.21
C ILE A 212 36.80 15.93 -16.42
N ASP A 213 37.44 16.05 -17.57
CA ASP A 213 36.78 15.96 -18.86
C ASP A 213 36.56 14.48 -19.21
N ASN A 214 35.30 14.11 -19.48
CA ASN A 214 34.90 12.84 -20.10
C ASN A 214 34.99 11.51 -19.30
N VAL A 215 34.36 11.42 -18.13
CA VAL A 215 33.82 10.12 -17.66
C VAL A 215 32.34 10.06 -18.02
N ASP A 216 32.00 9.28 -19.05
CA ASP A 216 30.62 9.00 -19.42
C ASP A 216 30.09 7.85 -18.55
N ILE A 217 29.28 8.18 -17.55
CA ILE A 217 28.67 7.20 -16.64
C ILE A 217 27.31 6.85 -17.22
N LYS A 218 27.22 5.65 -17.80
CA LYS A 218 25.94 5.12 -18.26
C LYS A 218 24.99 4.98 -17.07
N LEU A 219 23.89 5.71 -17.09
CA LEU A 219 22.88 5.73 -16.03
C LEU A 219 21.84 4.61 -16.18
N ASP A 220 21.93 3.78 -17.22
CA ASP A 220 20.99 2.69 -17.50
C ASP A 220 20.92 1.71 -16.31
N ASP A 221 22.07 1.30 -15.78
CA ASP A 221 22.18 0.43 -14.60
C ASP A 221 21.61 1.04 -13.32
N VAL A 222 21.49 2.38 -13.25
CA VAL A 222 20.96 3.07 -12.07
C VAL A 222 19.46 2.84 -11.94
N GLN A 223 18.73 2.78 -13.05
CA GLN A 223 17.28 2.57 -13.03
C GLN A 223 16.93 1.20 -12.46
N ASP A 224 17.58 0.15 -12.99
CA ASP A 224 17.38 -1.23 -12.56
C ASP A 224 17.73 -1.41 -11.08
N ARG A 225 18.85 -0.83 -10.63
CA ARG A 225 19.28 -0.92 -9.22
C ARG A 225 18.37 -0.13 -8.28
N VAL A 226 17.88 1.03 -8.71
CA VAL A 226 16.89 1.79 -7.94
C VAL A 226 15.60 0.99 -7.83
N GLN A 227 15.14 0.38 -8.93
CA GLN A 227 13.96 -0.49 -8.93
C GLN A 227 14.14 -1.67 -7.97
N GLU A 228 15.27 -2.38 -8.02
CA GLU A 228 15.59 -3.49 -7.12
C GLU A 228 15.52 -3.03 -5.66
N LYS A 229 16.12 -1.88 -5.31
CA LYS A 229 16.10 -1.36 -3.94
C LYS A 229 14.72 -0.89 -3.50
N VAL A 230 13.93 -0.31 -4.40
CA VAL A 230 12.54 0.05 -4.11
C VAL A 230 11.71 -1.20 -3.85
N ASN A 231 11.87 -2.25 -4.65
CA ASN A 231 11.20 -3.53 -4.45
C ASN A 231 11.61 -4.19 -3.13
N ALA A 232 12.91 -4.28 -2.84
CA ALA A 232 13.41 -4.81 -1.57
C ALA A 232 12.85 -4.01 -0.37
N MET A 233 12.69 -2.70 -0.50
CA MET A 233 12.06 -1.86 0.52
C MET A 233 10.57 -2.15 0.70
N LEU A 234 9.82 -2.31 -0.42
CA LEU A 234 8.40 -2.62 -0.37
C LEU A 234 8.16 -4.01 0.25
N GLU A 235 8.99 -5.00 -0.10
CA GLU A 235 8.98 -6.35 0.47
C GLU A 235 9.34 -6.35 1.96
N ALA A 236 10.30 -5.51 2.39
CA ALA A 236 10.74 -5.44 3.79
C ALA A 236 9.72 -4.82 4.77
N LYS A 237 8.47 -4.57 4.36
CA LYS A 237 7.30 -4.21 5.20
C LYS A 237 7.51 -3.09 6.23
N LYS A 238 8.24 -2.02 5.92
CA LYS A 238 8.45 -0.91 6.89
C LYS A 238 8.33 0.51 6.34
N LYS A 239 7.25 0.80 5.62
CA LYS A 239 6.71 2.18 5.58
C LYS A 239 5.26 2.19 6.04
N ILE A 240 4.98 3.18 6.88
CA ILE A 240 3.69 3.37 7.53
C ILE A 240 3.08 4.64 6.95
N ILE A 241 2.01 4.48 6.19
CA ILE A 241 1.10 5.54 5.76
C ILE A 241 0.20 5.85 6.95
N VAL A 242 0.28 7.08 7.46
CA VAL A 242 -0.65 7.55 8.50
C VAL A 242 -1.87 8.14 7.80
N TRP A 243 -3.05 7.58 8.06
CA TRP A 243 -4.30 8.04 7.50
C TRP A 243 -5.41 7.97 8.54
N LYS A 244 -6.09 9.10 8.80
CA LYS A 244 -7.14 9.21 9.84
C LYS A 244 -6.68 8.63 11.19
N ASN A 245 -5.48 9.01 11.62
CA ASN A 245 -4.83 8.55 12.85
C ASN A 245 -4.56 7.02 12.93
N GLN A 246 -4.74 6.28 11.84
CA GLN A 246 -4.35 4.88 11.73
C GLN A 246 -3.10 4.72 10.87
N LYS A 247 -2.33 3.67 11.16
CA LYS A 247 -1.06 3.35 10.53
C LYS A 247 -1.26 2.16 9.59
N TYR A 248 -0.98 2.33 8.31
CA TYR A 248 -1.13 1.29 7.29
C TYR A 248 0.17 1.07 6.54
N HIS A 249 0.50 -0.17 6.20
CA HIS A 249 1.44 -0.43 5.10
C HIS A 249 0.78 -0.12 3.75
N LEU A 250 1.54 0.00 2.66
CA LEU A 250 0.98 0.32 1.34
C LEU A 250 -0.14 -0.67 0.94
N GLU A 251 0.08 -1.98 1.17
CA GLU A 251 -0.93 -3.04 1.03
C GLU A 251 -2.17 -2.75 1.87
N GLY A 252 -1.99 -2.52 3.18
CA GLY A 252 -3.09 -2.24 4.09
C GLY A 252 -3.83 -0.96 3.74
N PHE A 253 -3.15 0.04 3.19
CA PHE A 253 -3.73 1.31 2.79
C PHE A 253 -4.56 1.17 1.52
N LEU A 254 -4.04 0.47 0.51
CA LEU A 254 -4.80 0.15 -0.69
C LEU A 254 -6.03 -0.69 -0.34
N ASN A 255 -5.85 -1.76 0.45
CA ASN A 255 -6.97 -2.55 0.94
C ASN A 255 -7.96 -1.68 1.70
N TYR A 256 -7.54 -0.84 2.65
CA TYR A 256 -8.43 0.08 3.36
C TYR A 256 -9.21 1.02 2.42
N LEU A 257 -8.57 1.59 1.39
CA LEU A 257 -9.24 2.49 0.47
C LEU A 257 -10.34 1.77 -0.33
N ILE A 258 -10.15 0.49 -0.63
CA ILE A 258 -11.07 -0.30 -1.44
C ILE A 258 -12.11 -1.01 -0.55
N SER A 259 -11.74 -1.41 0.66
CA SER A 259 -12.50 -2.29 1.55
C SER A 259 -13.16 -1.57 2.74
N LYS A 260 -13.03 -0.24 2.85
CA LYS A 260 -13.46 0.55 4.03
C LYS A 260 -14.88 0.22 4.56
N ASN A 261 -15.76 -0.33 3.72
CA ASN A 261 -17.14 -0.66 4.04
C ASN A 261 -17.53 -2.11 3.70
N ALA A 262 -16.57 -3.03 3.48
CA ALA A 262 -16.88 -4.41 3.11
C ALA A 262 -17.14 -5.25 4.38
N LEU A 263 -18.42 -5.30 4.80
CA LEU A 263 -18.89 -6.23 5.83
C LEU A 263 -18.94 -7.68 5.30
N SER A 264 -19.13 -7.82 3.99
CA SER A 264 -19.13 -9.07 3.26
C SER A 264 -17.78 -9.33 2.60
N GLY A 265 -17.42 -10.61 2.41
CA GLY A 265 -16.13 -11.00 1.82
C GLY A 265 -15.79 -10.19 0.56
N PHE A 266 -14.54 -9.74 0.46
CA PHE A 266 -14.04 -8.96 -0.68
C PHE A 266 -13.86 -9.85 -1.91
N SER A 267 -14.37 -9.43 -3.08
CA SER A 267 -14.05 -10.06 -4.36
C SER A 267 -12.85 -9.36 -4.99
N CYS A 268 -11.85 -10.15 -5.37
CA CYS A 268 -10.73 -9.71 -6.19
C CYS A 268 -11.02 -9.65 -7.68
N GLU A 269 -12.28 -9.81 -8.06
CA GLU A 269 -12.76 -9.48 -9.39
C GLU A 269 -13.68 -8.25 -9.27
N PRO A 270 -13.41 -7.15 -10.02
CA PRO A 270 -14.22 -5.93 -9.96
C PRO A 270 -15.60 -6.11 -10.61
N ILE A 271 -16.52 -5.15 -10.38
CA ILE A 271 -17.91 -5.22 -10.94
C ILE A 271 -17.93 -5.15 -12.47
N ASN A 272 -17.01 -4.39 -13.08
CA ASN A 272 -17.00 -4.08 -14.51
C ASN A 272 -15.76 -4.68 -15.18
N TYR A 273 -15.74 -6.00 -15.34
CA TYR A 273 -14.80 -6.70 -16.20
C TYR A 273 -15.54 -7.74 -17.04
#